data_AF-A0A218QW28-F1
#
_entry.id   AF-A0A218QW28-F1
#
_cell.length_a   1.000
_cell.length_b   1.000
_cell.length_c   1.000
_cell.angle_alpha   90.00
_cell.angle_beta   90.00
_cell.angle_gamma   90.00
#
_symmetry.space_group_name_H-M   'P 1'
#
loop_
_entity.id
_entity.type
_entity.pdbx_description
1 polymer ?
#
loop_
_entity_poly.entity_id
_entity_poly.type
_entity_poly.pdbx_seq_one_letter_code
_entity_poly.pdbx_strand_id
1 'polypeptide(L)'
;MRKTSTIIHPAPVDDSLPMPDTKAVEAAPVVEEKIELTPQILTLNTVNLVGRVGADPEMRFFESGSVKATLSLAVRRRAKDAPPDWFNIELWGKTAEIAANYIRKGDQIGVSGYLKIEIWNDSTTGTLRSKPIVNANQLHLLGSKQDRPQAEDDTNLDTF
;
A
#
# COMPACT_ATOMS: atom_id res chain seq x y z
N MET A 1 29.12 10.38 -80.10
CA MET A 1 28.18 10.89 -81.13
C MET A 1 27.36 12.01 -80.52
N ARG A 2 27.44 13.22 -81.08
CA ARG A 2 26.72 14.41 -80.61
C ARG A 2 25.27 14.35 -81.11
N LYS A 3 24.28 14.66 -80.26
CA LYS A 3 22.94 14.99 -80.75
C LYS A 3 22.45 16.30 -80.16
N THR A 4 22.34 17.25 -81.07
CA THR A 4 21.77 18.58 -81.02
C THR A 4 20.36 18.56 -80.44
N SER A 5 20.09 19.49 -79.53
CA SER A 5 18.78 19.73 -78.93
C SER A 5 17.97 20.64 -79.85
N THR A 6 16.79 20.21 -80.29
CA THR A 6 15.81 21.03 -81.02
C THR A 6 14.64 21.31 -80.08
N ILE A 7 14.45 22.58 -79.74
CA ILE A 7 13.35 23.05 -78.88
C ILE A 7 12.08 23.14 -79.73
N ILE A 8 11.05 22.38 -79.36
CA ILE A 8 9.70 22.45 -79.93
C ILE A 8 8.88 23.36 -79.01
N HIS A 9 8.35 24.46 -79.54
CA HIS A 9 7.38 25.30 -78.80
C HIS A 9 6.03 24.56 -78.72
N PRO A 10 5.39 24.45 -77.53
CA PRO A 10 4.04 23.91 -77.43
C PRO A 10 2.99 24.93 -77.92
N ALA A 11 2.00 24.41 -78.66
CA ALA A 11 0.82 25.15 -79.13
C ALA A 11 -0.04 25.67 -77.97
N PRO A 12 -0.81 26.78 -78.14
CA PRO A 12 -1.61 27.37 -77.07
C PRO A 12 -2.77 26.45 -76.66
N VAL A 13 -3.00 26.37 -75.34
CA VAL A 13 -4.06 25.58 -74.69
C VAL A 13 -5.40 26.30 -74.86
N ASP A 14 -6.42 25.58 -75.34
CA ASP A 14 -7.79 26.06 -75.52
C ASP A 14 -8.57 25.92 -74.20
N ASP A 15 -8.83 27.06 -73.54
CA ASP A 15 -9.45 27.18 -72.21
C ASP A 15 -10.99 26.98 -72.20
N SER A 16 -11.58 26.39 -73.25
CA SER A 16 -13.04 26.29 -73.39
C SER A 16 -13.67 24.99 -72.87
N LEU A 17 -12.92 24.09 -72.23
CA LEU A 17 -13.49 22.88 -71.61
C LEU A 17 -13.80 23.08 -70.12
N PRO A 18 -15.05 22.89 -69.67
CA PRO A 18 -15.37 22.94 -68.24
C PRO A 18 -14.73 21.76 -67.50
N MET A 19 -14.06 22.04 -66.37
CA MET A 19 -13.49 21.00 -65.50
C MET A 19 -14.59 20.10 -64.93
N PRO A 20 -14.35 18.79 -64.73
CA PRO A 20 -15.29 17.93 -64.03
C PRO A 20 -15.39 18.35 -62.55
N ASP A 21 -16.61 18.53 -62.06
CA ASP A 21 -16.93 18.83 -60.66
C ASP A 21 -16.23 17.82 -59.73
N THR A 22 -15.21 18.29 -59.01
CA THR A 22 -14.59 17.51 -57.93
C THR A 22 -15.56 17.48 -56.76
N LYS A 23 -16.39 16.43 -56.69
CA LYS A 23 -17.14 16.13 -55.46
C LYS A 23 -16.15 15.92 -54.32
N ALA A 24 -16.24 16.77 -53.29
CA ALA A 24 -15.51 16.59 -52.05
C ALA A 24 -15.79 15.20 -51.47
N VAL A 25 -14.74 14.42 -51.26
CA VAL A 25 -14.82 13.18 -50.48
C VAL A 25 -14.92 13.61 -49.02
N GLU A 26 -16.11 13.49 -48.44
CA GLU A 26 -16.35 13.76 -47.03
C GLU A 26 -15.51 12.79 -46.18
N ALA A 27 -14.61 13.35 -45.37
CA ALA A 27 -13.75 12.57 -44.49
C ALA A 27 -14.60 11.90 -43.40
N ALA A 28 -14.56 10.57 -43.34
CA ALA A 28 -15.17 9.82 -42.24
C ALA A 28 -14.56 10.25 -40.89
N PRO A 29 -15.35 10.33 -39.80
CA PRO A 29 -14.82 10.74 -38.50
C PRO A 29 -13.81 9.71 -37.98
N VAL A 30 -12.57 10.15 -37.77
CA VAL A 30 -11.57 9.39 -37.02
C VAL A 30 -12.01 9.39 -35.56
N VAL A 31 -12.42 8.22 -35.06
CA VAL A 31 -12.74 8.03 -33.64
C VAL A 31 -11.41 7.96 -32.90
N GLU A 32 -11.01 9.05 -32.23
CA GLU A 32 -9.89 9.03 -31.31
C GLU A 32 -10.27 8.23 -30.06
N GLU A 33 -9.86 6.97 -30.01
CA GLU A 33 -9.95 6.16 -28.80
C GLU A 33 -8.93 6.71 -27.78
N LYS A 34 -9.40 7.63 -26.94
CA LYS A 34 -8.63 8.14 -25.81
C LYS A 34 -8.43 7.02 -24.80
N ILE A 35 -7.31 6.33 -24.89
CA ILE A 35 -6.88 5.37 -23.86
C ILE A 35 -6.65 6.18 -22.57
N GLU A 36 -7.61 6.16 -21.65
CA GLU A 36 -7.42 6.63 -20.28
C GLU A 36 -6.45 5.66 -19.58
N LEU A 37 -5.15 5.91 -19.77
CA LEU A 37 -4.11 5.36 -18.92
C LEU A 37 -4.36 5.89 -17.51
N THR A 38 -5.08 5.12 -16.69
CA THR A 38 -5.06 5.35 -15.25
C THR A 38 -3.59 5.24 -14.85
N PRO A 39 -2.93 6.30 -14.36
CA PRO A 39 -1.55 6.19 -13.96
C PRO A 39 -1.49 5.10 -12.91
N GLN A 40 -0.76 4.03 -13.19
CA GLN A 40 -0.43 3.03 -12.19
C GLN A 40 0.51 3.74 -11.21
N ILE A 41 -0.06 4.43 -10.22
CA ILE A 41 0.72 5.11 -9.21
C ILE A 41 1.39 4.00 -8.41
N LEU A 42 2.68 3.79 -8.65
CA LEU A 42 3.51 2.91 -7.85
C LEU A 42 3.64 3.56 -6.46
N THR A 43 2.70 3.25 -5.59
CA THR A 43 2.70 3.70 -4.20
C THR A 43 3.26 2.57 -3.34
N LEU A 44 4.51 2.74 -2.86
CA LEU A 44 5.11 1.82 -1.90
C LEU A 44 4.95 2.40 -0.50
N ASN A 45 4.02 1.84 0.26
CA ASN A 45 3.87 2.10 1.68
C ASN A 45 3.78 0.75 2.40
N THR A 46 4.91 0.31 2.94
CA THR A 46 5.00 -0.94 3.70
C THR A 46 5.70 -0.68 5.02
N VAL A 47 5.15 -1.28 6.07
CA VAL A 47 5.70 -1.25 7.42
C VAL A 47 5.78 -2.70 7.90
N ASN A 48 6.96 -3.12 8.32
CA ASN A 48 7.22 -4.43 8.90
C ASN A 48 7.90 -4.23 10.24
N LEU A 49 7.26 -4.69 11.31
CA LEU A 49 7.74 -4.47 12.68
C LEU A 49 7.74 -5.79 13.44
N VAL A 50 8.76 -5.95 14.28
CA VAL A 50 8.79 -7.00 15.31
C VAL A 50 9.03 -6.30 16.64
N GLY A 51 8.17 -6.56 17.61
CA GLY A 51 8.22 -5.87 18.89
C GLY A 51 7.45 -6.59 19.98
N ARG A 52 7.34 -5.92 21.12
CA ARG A 52 6.60 -6.42 22.29
C ARG A 52 5.38 -5.59 22.57
N VAL A 53 4.28 -6.27 22.89
CA VAL A 53 2.99 -5.65 23.14
C VAL A 53 3.01 -4.92 24.49
N GLY A 54 2.64 -3.64 24.51
CA GLY A 54 2.69 -2.81 25.72
C GLY A 54 1.52 -2.99 26.67
N ALA A 55 0.35 -3.32 26.13
CA ALA A 55 -0.90 -3.56 26.84
C ALA A 55 -1.75 -4.57 26.06
N ASP A 56 -2.69 -5.24 26.75
CA ASP A 56 -3.61 -6.16 26.09
C ASP A 56 -4.38 -5.48 24.94
N PRO A 57 -4.63 -6.18 23.81
CA PRO A 57 -5.35 -5.58 22.69
C PRO A 57 -6.76 -5.13 23.09
N GLU A 58 -7.09 -3.88 22.75
CA GLU A 58 -8.44 -3.34 22.93
C GLU A 58 -9.28 -3.63 21.70
N MET A 59 -10.42 -4.30 21.89
CA MET A 59 -11.37 -4.64 20.83
C MET A 59 -12.53 -3.67 20.76
N ARG A 60 -12.88 -3.27 19.53
CA ARG A 60 -14.05 -2.45 19.24
C ARG A 60 -14.86 -3.04 18.09
N PHE A 61 -16.17 -3.14 18.31
CA PHE A 61 -17.15 -3.52 17.32
C PHE A 61 -17.83 -2.26 16.77
N PHE A 62 -18.06 -2.23 15.46
CA PHE A 62 -18.74 -1.13 14.78
C PHE A 62 -20.11 -1.59 14.28
N GLU A 63 -21.04 -0.65 14.13
CA GLU A 63 -22.40 -0.90 13.62
C GLU A 63 -22.41 -1.51 12.20
N SER A 64 -21.35 -1.27 11.42
CA SER A 64 -21.15 -1.88 10.11
C SER A 64 -20.85 -3.38 10.16
N GLY A 65 -20.76 -3.98 11.34
CA GLY A 65 -20.31 -5.36 11.55
C GLY A 65 -18.78 -5.54 11.47
N SER A 66 -18.04 -4.45 11.24
CA SER A 66 -16.57 -4.49 11.25
C SER A 66 -16.02 -4.56 12.68
N VAL A 67 -14.90 -5.24 12.83
CA VAL A 67 -14.19 -5.40 14.11
C VAL A 67 -12.80 -4.82 14.00
N LYS A 68 -12.36 -4.08 15.03
CA LYS A 68 -11.02 -3.51 15.13
C LYS A 68 -10.37 -3.92 16.45
N ALA A 69 -9.09 -4.29 16.40
CA ALA A 69 -8.23 -4.41 17.56
C ALA A 69 -7.16 -3.32 17.51
N THR A 70 -6.91 -2.68 18.64
CA THR A 70 -5.83 -1.69 18.78
C THR A 70 -4.86 -2.10 19.87
N LEU A 71 -3.56 -2.01 19.58
CA LEU A 71 -2.50 -2.33 20.54
C LEU A 71 -1.30 -1.39 20.38
N SER A 72 -0.49 -1.31 21.44
CA SER A 72 0.79 -0.62 21.41
C SER A 72 1.93 -1.63 21.26
N LEU A 73 2.89 -1.31 20.38
CA LEU A 73 4.04 -2.18 20.09
C LEU A 73 5.34 -1.42 20.35
N ALA A 74 6.14 -1.94 21.30
CA ALA A 74 7.48 -1.46 21.58
C ALA A 74 8.48 -2.15 20.64
N VAL A 75 9.14 -1.37 19.79
CA VAL A 75 10.16 -1.84 18.84
C VAL A 75 11.51 -1.28 19.25
N ARG A 76 12.50 -2.16 19.45
CA ARG A 76 13.86 -1.73 19.81
C ARG A 76 14.69 -1.48 18.56
N ARG A 77 15.44 -0.38 18.56
CA ARG A 77 16.50 -0.13 17.57
C ARG A 77 17.73 -0.99 17.90
N ARG A 78 18.62 -1.16 16.92
CA ARG A 78 19.87 -1.93 17.10
C ARG A 78 20.87 -1.31 18.09
N ALA A 79 20.64 -0.08 18.54
CA ALA A 79 21.47 0.56 19.55
C ALA A 79 21.18 0.00 20.95
N LYS A 80 22.24 -0.37 21.67
CA LYS A 80 22.20 -1.17 22.91
C LYS A 80 21.38 -0.53 24.05
N ASP A 81 21.41 0.81 24.14
CA ASP A 81 20.83 1.56 25.26
C ASP A 81 19.72 2.52 24.83
N ALA A 82 19.24 2.41 23.58
CA ALA A 82 18.16 3.27 23.10
C ALA A 82 16.80 2.80 23.67
N PRO A 83 15.96 3.72 24.17
CA PRO A 83 14.59 3.37 24.53
C PRO A 83 13.83 2.85 23.29
N PRO A 84 12.83 1.96 23.48
CA PRO A 84 12.03 1.46 22.38
C PRO A 84 11.19 2.58 21.77
N ASP A 85 11.00 2.50 20.46
CA ASP A 85 10.02 3.33 19.75
C ASP A 85 8.65 2.65 19.85
N TRP A 86 7.62 3.46 20.11
CA TRP A 86 6.26 2.97 20.34
C TRP A 86 5.37 3.22 19.13
N PHE A 87 4.77 2.14 18.63
CA PHE A 87 3.87 2.18 17.48
C PHE A 87 2.45 1.84 17.91
N ASN A 88 1.48 2.56 17.35
CA ASN A 88 0.06 2.21 17.46
C ASN A 88 -0.28 1.30 16.30
N ILE A 89 -0.71 0.07 16.60
CA ILE A 89 -1.09 -0.92 15.61
C ILE A 89 -2.61 -1.03 15.60
N GLU A 90 -3.21 -0.95 14.41
CA GLU A 90 -4.62 -1.26 14.16
C GLU A 90 -4.72 -2.52 13.31
N LEU A 91 -5.50 -3.49 13.78
CA LEU A 91 -5.83 -4.72 13.08
C LEU A 91 -7.34 -4.75 12.86
N TRP A 92 -7.79 -5.36 11.76
CA TRP A 92 -9.19 -5.37 11.36
C TRP A 92 -9.69 -6.77 11.01
N GLY A 93 -10.99 -7.01 11.21
CA GLY A 93 -11.63 -8.28 10.89
C GLY A 93 -10.95 -9.46 11.56
N LYS A 94 -10.57 -10.48 10.78
CA LYS A 94 -9.96 -11.72 11.32
C LYS A 94 -8.66 -11.47 12.09
N THR A 95 -7.81 -10.53 11.66
CA THR A 95 -6.56 -10.24 12.39
C THR A 95 -6.82 -9.55 13.71
N ALA A 96 -7.89 -8.75 13.81
CA ALA A 96 -8.36 -8.17 15.07
C ALA A 96 -8.80 -9.26 16.05
N GLU A 97 -9.62 -10.21 15.59
CA GLU A 97 -10.09 -11.34 16.40
C GLU A 97 -8.93 -12.21 16.90
N ILE A 98 -7.95 -12.52 16.03
CA ILE A 98 -6.76 -13.27 16.43
C ILE A 98 -5.98 -12.50 17.50
N ALA A 99 -5.79 -11.19 17.33
CA ALA A 99 -5.08 -10.40 18.33
C ALA A 99 -5.78 -10.45 19.69
N ALA A 100 -7.09 -10.21 19.74
CA ALA A 100 -7.85 -10.26 20.99
C ALA A 100 -7.76 -11.62 21.69
N ASN A 101 -7.85 -12.70 20.93
CA ASN A 101 -7.91 -14.04 21.49
C ASN A 101 -6.54 -14.53 21.99
N TYR A 102 -5.46 -14.24 21.25
CA TYR A 102 -4.16 -14.90 21.45
C TYR A 102 -3.05 -13.98 21.93
N ILE A 103 -3.18 -12.66 21.85
CA ILE A 103 -2.14 -11.72 22.26
C ILE A 103 -2.45 -11.16 23.65
N ARG A 104 -1.42 -11.12 24.49
CA ARG A 104 -1.42 -10.46 25.79
C ARG A 104 -0.26 -9.49 25.90
N LYS A 105 -0.32 -8.61 26.91
CA LYS A 105 0.76 -7.70 27.28
C LYS A 105 2.08 -8.47 27.43
N GLY A 106 3.13 -7.95 26.80
CA GLY A 106 4.48 -8.49 26.87
C GLY A 106 4.82 -9.51 25.78
N ASP A 107 3.81 -10.02 25.06
CA ASP A 107 3.99 -10.97 23.96
C ASP A 107 4.83 -10.36 22.84
N GLN A 108 5.65 -11.19 22.22
CA GLN A 108 6.44 -10.80 21.07
C GLN A 108 5.66 -11.16 19.80
N ILE A 109 5.44 -10.15 18.95
CA ILE A 109 4.68 -10.30 17.71
C ILE A 109 5.43 -9.64 16.55
N GLY A 110 5.20 -10.17 15.35
CA GLY A 110 5.54 -9.54 14.09
C GLY A 110 4.27 -9.01 13.41
N VAL A 111 4.33 -7.83 12.81
CA VAL A 111 3.23 -7.27 12.02
C VAL A 111 3.74 -6.72 10.71
N SER A 112 2.93 -6.91 9.66
CA SER A 112 3.14 -6.30 8.35
C SER A 112 1.90 -5.51 7.96
N GLY A 113 2.10 -4.40 7.27
CA GLY A 113 1.04 -3.46 6.95
C GLY A 113 1.55 -2.19 6.30
N TYR A 114 0.87 -1.08 6.56
CA TYR A 114 1.20 0.24 6.01
C TYR A 114 1.00 1.35 7.05
N LEU A 115 1.70 2.47 6.86
CA LEU A 115 1.53 3.64 7.70
C LEU A 115 0.32 4.46 7.26
N LYS A 116 -0.53 4.84 8.20
CA LYS A 116 -1.66 5.75 8.03
C LYS A 116 -1.50 6.91 9.01
N ILE A 117 -1.66 8.14 8.53
CA ILE A 117 -1.81 9.30 9.42
C ILE A 117 -3.30 9.55 9.58
N GLU A 118 -3.82 9.31 10.79
CA GLU A 118 -5.18 9.68 11.11
C GLU A 118 -5.20 11.16 11.49
N ILE A 119 -6.11 11.94 10.90
CA ILE A 119 -6.27 13.36 11.13
C ILE A 119 -7.70 13.59 11.62
N TRP A 120 -7.87 14.30 12.72
CA TRP A 120 -9.18 14.61 13.28
C TRP A 120 -9.20 16.00 13.93
N ASN A 121 -10.38 16.59 14.05
CA ASN A 121 -10.57 17.82 14.81
C ASN A 121 -10.86 17.47 16.27
N ASP A 122 -10.11 18.06 17.18
CA ASP A 122 -10.37 17.97 18.60
C ASP A 122 -11.67 18.75 18.92
N SER A 123 -12.68 18.04 19.44
CA SER A 123 -14.00 18.63 19.73
C SER A 123 -13.99 19.68 20.83
N THR A 124 -12.96 19.72 21.68
CA THR A 124 -12.84 20.71 22.75
C THR A 124 -12.10 21.96 22.29
N THR A 125 -11.04 21.79 21.48
CA THR A 125 -10.15 22.91 21.09
C THR A 125 -10.34 23.39 19.65
N GLY A 126 -11.09 22.66 18.82
CA GLY A 126 -11.25 22.93 17.40
C GLY A 126 -9.97 22.76 16.57
N THR A 127 -8.88 22.28 17.19
CA THR A 127 -7.57 22.16 16.56
C THR A 127 -7.44 20.86 15.79
N LEU A 128 -6.85 20.92 14.60
CA LEU A 128 -6.51 19.75 13.81
C LEU A 128 -5.39 18.95 14.49
N ARG A 129 -5.64 17.68 14.77
CA ARG A 129 -4.68 16.74 15.35
C ARG A 129 -4.35 15.65 14.35
N SER A 130 -3.16 15.08 14.48
CA SER A 130 -2.73 13.93 13.69
C SER A 130 -2.07 12.86 14.56
N LYS A 131 -2.23 11.60 14.17
CA LYS A 131 -1.65 10.43 14.83
C LYS A 131 -1.12 9.44 13.79
N PRO A 132 0.16 9.04 13.87
CA PRO A 132 0.65 7.94 13.07
C PRO A 132 0.14 6.61 13.61
N ILE A 133 -0.41 5.80 12.71
CA ILE A 133 -0.98 4.48 12.96
C ILE A 133 -0.41 3.51 11.93
N VAL A 134 -0.02 2.32 12.38
CA VAL A 134 0.32 1.22 11.48
C VAL A 134 -0.94 0.36 11.34
N ASN A 135 -1.53 0.36 10.15
CA ASN A 135 -2.63 -0.55 9.83
C ASN A 135 -2.03 -1.87 9.37
N ALA A 136 -2.17 -2.91 10.19
CA ALA A 136 -1.57 -4.21 9.97
C ALA A 136 -2.57 -5.15 9.30
N ASN A 137 -2.17 -5.70 8.15
CA ASN A 137 -2.93 -6.70 7.41
C ASN A 137 -2.45 -8.13 7.70
N GLN A 138 -1.25 -8.29 8.25
CA GLN A 138 -0.70 -9.58 8.66
C GLN A 138 -0.15 -9.52 10.08
N LEU A 139 -0.31 -10.63 10.79
CA LEU A 139 0.10 -10.82 12.18
C LEU A 139 0.83 -12.15 12.32
N HIS A 140 1.99 -12.12 12.96
CA HIS A 140 2.80 -13.27 13.28
C HIS A 140 2.97 -13.37 14.80
N LEU A 141 2.51 -14.48 15.38
CA LEU A 141 2.75 -14.80 16.79
C LEU A 141 4.15 -15.43 16.90
N LEU A 142 5.04 -14.84 17.69
CA LEU A 142 6.44 -15.29 17.79
C LEU A 142 6.72 -16.06 19.10
N GLY A 143 5.67 -16.37 19.86
CA GLY A 143 5.75 -17.06 21.14
C GLY A 143 6.12 -16.14 22.30
N SER A 144 5.56 -16.42 23.47
CA SER A 144 5.93 -15.82 24.74
C SER A 144 7.00 -16.69 25.42
N LYS A 145 7.92 -16.06 26.15
CA LYS A 145 9.06 -16.73 26.82
C LYS A 145 8.62 -17.67 27.98
N GLN A 146 7.34 -18.03 28.07
CA GLN A 146 6.76 -18.73 29.21
C GLN A 146 6.68 -20.26 29.02
N ASP A 147 6.99 -20.78 27.83
CA ASP A 147 7.10 -22.23 27.57
C ASP A 147 8.53 -22.77 27.70
N ARG A 148 9.23 -22.42 28.79
CA ARG A 148 10.28 -23.32 29.29
C ARG A 148 9.71 -24.07 30.47
N PRO A 149 9.35 -25.37 30.32
CA PRO A 149 9.17 -26.23 31.47
C PRO A 149 10.46 -26.12 32.29
N GLN A 150 10.31 -25.72 33.55
CA GLN A 150 11.36 -25.84 34.54
C GLN A 150 11.71 -27.33 34.58
N ALA A 151 12.86 -27.69 34.03
CA ALA A 151 13.39 -29.04 34.18
C ALA A 151 13.60 -29.24 35.68
N GLU A 152 12.72 -30.05 36.28
CA GLU A 152 12.90 -30.57 37.63
C GLU A 152 14.18 -31.40 37.58
N ASP A 153 15.21 -30.88 38.24
CA ASP A 153 16.50 -31.52 38.39
C ASP A 153 16.36 -32.64 39.44
N ASP A 154 15.85 -33.79 39.00
CA ASP A 154 15.79 -35.03 39.78
C ASP A 154 17.23 -35.55 40.01
N THR A 155 17.94 -34.90 40.93
CA THR A 155 19.16 -35.42 41.53
C THR A 155 18.80 -36.20 42.80
N ASN A 156 18.14 -37.34 42.61
CA ASN A 156 18.12 -38.40 43.61
C ASN A 156 19.07 -39.51 43.14
N LEU A 157 20.35 -39.31 43.44
CA LEU A 157 21.38 -40.34 43.39
C LEU A 157 21.73 -40.73 44.83
N ASP A 158 21.80 -42.05 45.03
CA ASP A 158 22.47 -42.78 46.10
C ASP A 158 21.68 -43.06 47.39
N THR A 159 20.78 -44.04 47.28
CA THR A 159 20.63 -45.06 48.34
C THR A 159 21.47 -46.28 47.97
N PHE A 160 22.56 -46.49 48.71
CA PHE A 160 23.20 -47.79 48.92
C PHE A 160 23.57 -47.92 50.41
#